data_AF-A0A944W1H0-F1
#
_entry.id   AF-A0A944W1H0-F1
#
_cell.length_a   1.000
_cell.length_b   1.000
_cell.length_c   1.000
_cell.angle_alpha   90.00
_cell.angle_beta   90.00
_cell.angle_gamma   90.00
#
_symmetry.space_group_name_H-M   'P 1'
#
loop_
_entity.id
_entity.type
_entity.pdbx_description
1 polymer ?
#
loop_
_entity_poly.entity_id
_entity_poly.type
_entity_poly.pdbx_seq_one_letter_code
_entity_poly.pdbx_strand_id
1 'polypeptide(L)'
;MTNDHINTQFRSLPSVEQLLQEPRLGGLAGAYSHSAVVSLARQQLDATRQSIRDGGNAPDVEQLASDIVERAEEEWAPWPRPLVNATGVIIHTNLGRAPLSDAAITAANAAAAGYSDLEFDVQAGTRGSRQAHIGRLISEVTGAETGLAVNNNASAIMLGLSAVTPPGGPTEVIVSRGEGVEIGGGFRIPDVLRQSGATLVEVGTTNRTYVRDYASAINENTAAILKVHPSNFRVIGFTHEAELDELVTLGRERGVPVLNDLGSGCLLDTAQYGLAPEPTVQQSVDAGVEL
;
A
#
# COMPACT_ATOMS: atom_id res chain seq x y z
N MET A 1 -6.78 15.35 -47.45
CA MET A 1 -5.79 14.74 -48.36
C MET A 1 -6.51 13.89 -49.39
N THR A 2 -6.05 13.86 -50.64
CA THR A 2 -6.57 12.97 -51.69
C THR A 2 -6.23 11.51 -51.36
N ASN A 3 -7.09 10.55 -51.70
CA ASN A 3 -6.85 9.11 -51.48
C ASN A 3 -5.50 8.63 -52.08
N ASP A 4 -5.07 9.22 -53.19
CA ASP A 4 -3.77 8.92 -53.82
C ASP A 4 -2.57 9.36 -52.98
N HIS A 5 -2.70 10.45 -52.22
CA HIS A 5 -1.64 10.92 -51.32
C HIS A 5 -1.47 9.94 -50.15
N ILE A 6 -2.57 9.51 -49.53
CA ILE A 6 -2.57 8.54 -48.42
C ILE A 6 -1.97 7.20 -48.86
N ASN A 7 -2.36 6.69 -50.05
CA ASN A 7 -1.81 5.46 -50.60
C ASN A 7 -0.29 5.55 -50.89
N THR A 8 0.18 6.74 -51.29
CA THR A 8 1.62 6.97 -51.50
C THR A 8 2.37 6.89 -50.18
N GLN A 9 1.85 7.52 -49.11
CA GLN A 9 2.46 7.46 -47.78
C GLN A 9 2.53 6.03 -47.23
N PHE A 10 1.46 5.24 -47.35
CA PHE A 10 1.49 3.84 -46.90
C PHE A 10 2.53 2.97 -47.60
N ARG A 11 2.78 3.22 -48.89
CA ARG A 11 3.79 2.48 -49.67
C ARG A 11 5.22 2.85 -49.29
N SER A 12 5.42 4.01 -48.68
CA SER A 12 6.72 4.47 -48.20
C SER A 12 7.14 3.82 -46.87
N LEU A 13 6.22 3.13 -46.18
CA LEU A 13 6.57 2.46 -44.93
C LEU A 13 7.41 1.19 -45.18
N PRO A 14 8.52 1.01 -44.45
CA PRO A 14 9.33 -0.19 -44.52
C PRO A 14 8.59 -1.40 -43.95
N SER A 15 9.01 -2.59 -44.39
CA SER A 15 8.65 -3.83 -43.70
C SER A 15 9.33 -3.90 -42.32
N VAL A 16 8.78 -4.71 -41.42
CA VAL A 16 9.40 -4.98 -40.11
C VAL A 16 10.82 -5.53 -40.28
N GLU A 17 11.03 -6.42 -41.24
CA GLU A 17 12.36 -7.00 -41.52
C GLU A 17 13.37 -5.92 -41.93
N GLN A 18 12.97 -4.98 -42.78
CA GLN A 18 13.83 -3.85 -43.18
C GLN A 18 14.15 -2.95 -41.98
N LEU A 19 13.18 -2.67 -41.11
CA LEU A 19 13.44 -1.90 -39.88
C LEU A 19 14.43 -2.61 -38.97
N LEU A 20 14.31 -3.93 -38.80
CA LEU A 20 15.21 -4.70 -37.94
C LEU A 20 16.65 -4.78 -38.46
N GLN A 21 16.86 -4.50 -39.74
CA GLN A 21 18.20 -4.38 -40.34
C GLN A 21 18.83 -2.99 -40.13
N GLU A 22 18.08 -2.02 -39.61
CA GLU A 22 18.61 -0.69 -39.31
C GLU A 22 19.64 -0.75 -38.19
N PRO A 23 20.86 -0.18 -38.38
CA PRO A 23 21.92 -0.22 -37.37
C PRO A 23 21.49 0.32 -36.00
N ARG A 24 20.57 1.31 -35.97
CA ARG A 24 20.04 1.91 -34.74
C ARG A 24 19.29 0.90 -33.87
N LEU A 25 18.64 -0.11 -34.46
CA LEU A 25 17.95 -1.18 -33.72
C LEU A 25 18.89 -2.32 -33.29
N GLY A 26 20.12 -2.34 -33.80
CA GLY A 26 21.11 -3.37 -33.47
C GLY A 26 21.43 -3.45 -31.97
N GLY A 27 21.42 -2.31 -31.27
CA GLY A 27 21.59 -2.26 -29.81
C GLY A 27 20.45 -2.96 -29.05
N LEU A 28 19.21 -2.76 -29.50
CA LEU A 28 18.04 -3.41 -28.91
C LEU A 28 18.05 -4.92 -29.15
N ALA A 29 18.46 -5.37 -30.35
CA ALA A 29 18.53 -6.78 -30.68
C ALA A 29 19.59 -7.56 -29.86
N GLY A 30 20.61 -6.85 -29.35
CA GLY A 30 21.60 -7.44 -28.44
C GLY A 30 21.17 -7.45 -26.96
N ALA A 31 20.34 -6.49 -26.54
CA ALA A 31 19.90 -6.35 -25.16
C ALA A 31 18.56 -7.07 -24.86
N TYR A 32 17.70 -7.23 -25.86
CA TYR A 32 16.35 -7.76 -25.71
C TYR A 32 16.09 -8.93 -26.67
N SER A 33 15.06 -9.72 -26.37
CA SER A 33 14.68 -10.83 -27.24
C SER A 33 14.21 -10.32 -28.61
N HIS A 34 14.57 -11.03 -29.67
CA HIS A 34 14.16 -10.70 -31.03
C HIS A 34 12.64 -10.53 -31.16
N SER A 35 11.85 -11.38 -30.50
CA SER A 35 10.39 -11.29 -30.52
C SER A 35 9.85 -10.01 -29.87
N ALA A 36 10.50 -9.48 -28.83
CA ALA A 36 10.13 -8.22 -28.21
C ALA A 36 10.38 -7.04 -29.17
N VAL A 37 11.55 -7.00 -29.81
CA VAL A 37 11.90 -5.94 -30.77
C VAL A 37 10.97 -5.97 -32.00
N VAL A 38 10.65 -7.17 -32.52
CA VAL A 38 9.66 -7.34 -33.61
C VAL A 38 8.29 -6.82 -33.19
N SER A 39 7.84 -7.14 -31.98
CA SER A 39 6.54 -6.69 -31.46
C SER A 39 6.49 -5.17 -31.37
N LEU A 40 7.54 -4.55 -30.82
CA LEU A 40 7.64 -3.10 -30.69
C LEU A 40 7.65 -2.41 -32.07
N ALA A 41 8.44 -2.91 -33.02
CA ALA A 41 8.48 -2.39 -34.39
C ALA A 41 7.12 -2.48 -35.09
N ARG A 42 6.37 -3.57 -34.89
CA ARG A 42 4.99 -3.70 -35.40
C ARG A 42 4.06 -2.66 -34.80
N GLN A 43 4.11 -2.47 -33.48
CA GLN A 43 3.28 -1.48 -32.80
C GLN A 43 3.61 -0.05 -33.26
N GLN A 44 4.89 0.27 -33.48
CA GLN A 44 5.28 1.58 -34.02
C GLN A 44 4.78 1.78 -35.46
N LEU A 45 4.88 0.75 -36.31
CA LEU A 45 4.32 0.80 -37.65
C LEU A 45 2.79 0.95 -37.65
N ASP A 46 2.09 0.29 -36.73
CA ASP A 46 0.63 0.42 -36.60
C ASP A 46 0.22 1.82 -36.13
N ALA A 47 0.95 2.41 -35.17
CA ALA A 47 0.76 3.80 -34.75
C ALA A 47 1.04 4.78 -35.90
N THR A 48 2.10 4.54 -36.67
CA THR A 48 2.46 5.34 -37.86
C THR A 48 1.38 5.24 -38.94
N ARG A 49 0.87 4.02 -39.19
CA ARG A 49 -0.24 3.81 -40.13
C ARG A 49 -1.47 4.59 -39.71
N GLN A 50 -1.78 4.66 -38.42
CA GLN A 50 -2.89 5.46 -37.92
C GLN A 50 -2.65 6.95 -38.15
N SER A 51 -1.45 7.47 -37.84
CA SER A 51 -1.08 8.86 -38.11
C SER A 51 -1.25 9.23 -39.60
N ILE A 52 -0.85 8.34 -40.53
CA ILE A 52 -1.05 8.56 -41.97
C ILE A 52 -2.54 8.65 -42.34
N ARG A 53 -3.41 7.84 -41.72
CA ARG A 53 -4.88 7.93 -41.93
C ARG A 53 -5.42 9.27 -41.49
N ASP A 54 -4.88 9.80 -40.40
CA ASP A 54 -5.29 11.07 -39.80
C ASP A 54 -4.68 12.30 -40.52
N GLY A 55 -3.93 12.07 -41.61
CA GLY A 55 -3.35 13.11 -42.45
C GLY A 55 -1.89 13.43 -42.14
N GLY A 56 -1.17 12.53 -41.46
CA GLY A 56 0.28 12.58 -41.33
C GLY A 56 1.02 12.11 -42.59
N ASN A 57 2.32 12.41 -42.67
CA ASN A 57 3.21 11.86 -43.67
C ASN A 57 3.94 10.64 -43.13
N ALA A 58 4.35 9.73 -44.00
CA ALA A 58 5.19 8.60 -43.60
C ALA A 58 6.58 9.13 -43.16
N PRO A 59 7.02 8.83 -41.93
CA PRO A 59 8.40 9.04 -41.53
C PRO A 59 9.34 8.18 -42.38
N ASP A 60 10.60 8.62 -42.51
CA ASP A 60 11.63 7.78 -43.10
C ASP A 60 12.02 6.63 -42.16
N VAL A 61 12.81 5.69 -42.69
CA VAL A 61 13.23 4.49 -41.96
C VAL A 61 14.11 4.83 -40.75
N GLU A 62 14.92 5.90 -40.83
CA GLU A 62 15.78 6.33 -39.73
C GLU A 62 14.99 6.95 -38.58
N GLN A 63 13.96 7.73 -38.89
CA GLN A 63 13.04 8.29 -37.92
C GLN A 63 12.23 7.18 -37.25
N LEU A 64 11.69 6.23 -38.02
CA LEU A 64 10.99 5.07 -37.45
C LEU A 64 11.89 4.25 -36.52
N ALA A 65 13.14 4.00 -36.93
CA ALA A 65 14.09 3.30 -36.08
C ALA A 65 14.39 4.09 -34.80
N SER A 66 14.50 5.42 -34.88
CA SER A 66 14.73 6.28 -33.71
C SER A 66 13.53 6.28 -32.76
N ASP A 67 12.31 6.36 -33.29
CA ASP A 67 11.08 6.29 -32.49
C ASP A 67 10.95 4.93 -31.79
N ILE A 68 11.33 3.83 -32.46
CA ILE A 68 11.35 2.49 -31.85
C ILE A 68 12.36 2.43 -30.71
N VAL A 69 13.54 3.04 -30.85
CA VAL A 69 14.54 3.10 -29.78
C VAL A 69 14.05 3.92 -28.60
N GLU A 70 13.54 5.13 -28.82
CA GLU A 70 13.00 5.99 -27.76
C GLU A 70 11.87 5.29 -27.01
N ARG A 71 10.96 4.66 -27.75
CA ARG A 71 9.87 3.90 -27.16
C ARG A 71 10.34 2.67 -26.39
N ALA A 72 11.38 1.98 -26.85
CA ALA A 72 11.99 0.86 -26.11
C ALA A 72 12.62 1.36 -24.81
N GLU A 73 13.33 2.48 -24.85
CA GLU A 73 13.94 3.10 -23.67
C GLU A 73 12.89 3.52 -22.64
N GLU A 74 11.71 3.96 -23.08
CA GLU A 74 10.60 4.29 -22.19
C GLU A 74 9.85 3.06 -21.65
N GLU A 75 9.42 2.15 -22.52
CA GLU A 75 8.60 0.99 -22.14
C GLU A 75 9.39 -0.05 -21.35
N TRP A 76 10.69 -0.19 -21.64
CA TRP A 76 11.55 -1.20 -21.03
C TRP A 76 12.55 -0.61 -20.04
N ALA A 77 12.41 0.67 -19.69
CA ALA A 77 13.16 1.27 -18.59
C ALA A 77 12.92 0.52 -17.27
N PRO A 78 13.94 0.42 -16.39
CA PRO A 78 13.74 -0.05 -15.04
C PRO A 78 12.63 0.72 -14.33
N TRP A 79 11.68 -0.01 -13.75
CA TRP A 79 10.58 0.54 -12.99
C TRP A 79 10.52 -0.10 -11.59
N PRO A 80 10.26 0.68 -10.53
CA PRO A 80 10.12 2.13 -10.49
C PRO A 80 11.45 2.89 -10.66
N ARG A 81 11.40 4.13 -11.17
CA ARG A 81 12.57 5.02 -11.31
C ARG A 81 12.79 5.83 -10.04
N PRO A 82 14.04 6.09 -9.62
CA PRO A 82 14.34 7.01 -8.53
C PRO A 82 13.84 8.43 -8.83
N LEU A 83 13.32 9.11 -7.81
CA LEU A 83 12.84 10.49 -7.88
C LEU A 83 13.49 11.34 -6.79
N VAL A 84 13.70 12.63 -7.06
CA VAL A 84 14.14 13.61 -6.04
C VAL A 84 12.90 14.24 -5.42
N ASN A 85 12.68 14.01 -4.13
CA ASN A 85 11.56 14.62 -3.40
C ASN A 85 11.89 16.08 -3.02
N ALA A 86 11.31 17.03 -3.74
CA ALA A 86 11.41 18.48 -3.48
C ALA A 86 10.15 19.07 -2.81
N THR A 87 9.21 18.22 -2.37
CA THR A 87 7.91 18.66 -1.82
C THR A 87 7.98 19.09 -0.35
N GLY A 88 9.02 18.66 0.37
CA GLY A 88 9.10 18.80 1.83
C GLY A 88 8.21 17.83 2.62
N VAL A 89 7.44 16.97 1.94
CA VAL A 89 6.61 15.93 2.58
C VAL A 89 7.44 14.68 2.80
N ILE A 90 7.67 14.30 4.07
CA ILE A 90 8.51 13.14 4.44
C ILE A 90 7.80 11.83 4.08
N ILE A 91 6.60 11.60 4.62
CA ILE A 91 5.80 10.40 4.33
C ILE A 91 4.91 10.67 3.11
N HIS A 92 5.53 10.70 1.94
CA HIS A 92 4.82 11.00 0.69
C HIS A 92 4.22 9.72 0.09
N THR A 93 2.89 9.58 0.16
CA THR A 93 2.17 8.37 -0.30
C THR A 93 2.43 8.02 -1.76
N ASN A 94 2.44 9.01 -2.67
CA ASN A 94 2.69 8.76 -4.09
C ASN A 94 4.16 8.47 -4.45
N LEU A 95 5.12 8.84 -3.58
CA LEU A 95 6.56 8.62 -3.80
C LEU A 95 7.10 7.40 -3.06
N GLY A 96 6.23 6.56 -2.50
CA GLY A 96 6.63 5.32 -1.84
C GLY A 96 6.84 5.41 -0.32
N ARG A 97 6.30 6.44 0.36
CA ARG A 97 6.37 6.62 1.82
C ARG A 97 7.82 6.73 2.31
N ALA A 98 8.18 6.04 3.40
CA ALA A 98 9.48 6.16 4.04
C ALA A 98 10.56 5.42 3.22
N PRO A 99 11.66 6.09 2.85
CA PRO A 99 12.82 5.41 2.29
C PRO A 99 13.48 4.51 3.35
N LEU A 100 14.19 3.49 2.89
CA LEU A 100 14.94 2.58 3.75
C LEU A 100 16.34 3.13 4.06
N SER A 101 16.86 2.80 5.25
CA SER A 101 18.26 3.04 5.58
C SER A 101 19.20 2.08 4.86
N ASP A 102 20.47 2.44 4.72
CA ASP A 102 21.49 1.57 4.11
C ASP A 102 21.60 0.19 4.79
N ALA A 103 21.43 0.16 6.12
CA ALA A 103 21.41 -1.07 6.90
C ALA A 103 20.22 -1.96 6.50
N ALA A 104 19.02 -1.39 6.36
CA ALA A 104 17.83 -2.14 5.94
C ALA A 104 17.95 -2.64 4.49
N ILE A 105 18.50 -1.82 3.59
CA ILE A 105 18.77 -2.21 2.19
C ILE A 105 19.76 -3.37 2.13
N THR A 106 20.84 -3.29 2.92
CA THR A 106 21.85 -4.34 3.00
C THR A 106 21.26 -5.66 3.50
N ALA A 107 20.44 -5.62 4.54
CA ALA A 107 19.74 -6.80 5.06
C ALA A 107 18.76 -7.40 4.04
N ALA A 108 17.98 -6.57 3.34
CA ALA A 108 17.06 -7.01 2.31
C ALA A 108 17.79 -7.69 1.13
N ASN A 109 18.89 -7.09 0.67
CA ASN A 109 19.73 -7.68 -0.38
C ASN A 109 20.33 -9.02 0.04
N ALA A 110 20.81 -9.14 1.28
CA ALA A 110 21.34 -10.39 1.81
C ALA A 110 20.27 -11.50 1.87
N ALA A 111 19.05 -11.15 2.29
CA ALA A 111 17.92 -12.09 2.36
C ALA A 111 17.42 -12.54 0.96
N ALA A 112 17.55 -11.68 -0.05
CA ALA A 112 17.09 -11.97 -1.42
C ALA A 112 18.15 -12.63 -2.32
N ALA A 113 19.44 -12.51 -1.99
CA ALA A 113 20.53 -12.99 -2.83
C ALA A 113 20.65 -14.52 -2.89
N GLY A 114 20.03 -15.26 -1.97
CA GLY A 114 20.13 -16.70 -1.91
C GLY A 114 19.06 -17.34 -1.01
N TYR A 115 19.27 -18.61 -0.65
CA TYR A 115 18.43 -19.29 0.32
C TYR A 115 18.59 -18.69 1.72
N SER A 116 17.51 -18.66 2.47
CA SER A 116 17.46 -18.21 3.86
C SER A 116 16.68 -19.19 4.72
N ASP A 117 16.79 -19.02 6.03
CA ASP A 117 16.06 -19.75 7.06
C ASP A 117 14.61 -19.24 7.25
N LEU A 118 14.05 -18.56 6.22
CA LEU A 118 12.75 -17.91 6.24
C LEU A 118 11.61 -18.75 6.84
N GLU A 119 11.58 -20.06 6.55
CA GLU A 119 10.64 -21.02 7.15
C GLU A 119 11.36 -22.27 7.65
N PHE A 120 12.61 -22.14 8.11
CA PHE A 120 13.43 -23.26 8.56
C PHE A 120 14.02 -22.98 9.93
N ASP A 121 13.67 -23.80 10.92
CA ASP A 121 14.33 -23.77 12.21
C ASP A 121 15.66 -24.50 12.11
N VAL A 122 16.76 -23.74 12.15
CA VAL A 122 18.13 -24.26 12.04
C VAL A 122 18.51 -25.17 13.22
N GLN A 123 17.96 -24.93 14.42
CA GLN A 123 18.26 -25.74 15.60
C GLN A 123 17.51 -27.07 15.56
N ALA A 124 16.22 -27.03 15.20
CA ALA A 124 15.39 -28.22 15.11
C ALA A 124 15.60 -29.01 13.81
N GLY A 125 16.17 -28.38 12.78
CA GLY A 125 16.35 -28.97 11.45
C GLY A 125 15.03 -29.25 10.71
N THR A 126 13.99 -28.47 11.00
CA THR A 126 12.62 -28.70 10.49
C THR A 126 11.96 -27.41 10.03
N ARG A 127 10.77 -27.52 9.43
CA ARG A 127 10.00 -26.35 9.01
C ARG A 127 9.57 -25.51 10.23
N GLY A 128 9.88 -24.22 10.20
CA GLY A 128 9.49 -23.22 11.18
C GLY A 128 8.52 -22.18 10.62
N SER A 129 7.96 -21.34 11.49
CA SER A 129 7.13 -20.20 11.09
C SER A 129 7.99 -18.96 10.85
N ARG A 130 7.83 -18.32 9.69
CA ARG A 130 8.45 -17.00 9.41
C ARG A 130 8.07 -15.91 10.42
N GLN A 131 6.93 -16.07 11.10
CA GLN A 131 6.44 -15.11 12.09
C GLN A 131 7.19 -15.21 13.43
N ALA A 132 7.86 -16.33 13.72
CA ALA A 132 8.48 -16.54 15.03
C ALA A 132 9.55 -15.48 15.33
N HIS A 133 10.41 -15.18 14.35
CA HIS A 133 11.45 -14.18 14.52
C HIS A 133 10.88 -12.75 14.59
N ILE A 134 9.99 -12.40 13.66
CA ILE A 134 9.41 -11.05 13.58
C ILE A 134 8.51 -10.76 14.79
N GLY A 135 7.70 -11.73 15.21
CA GLY A 135 6.81 -11.58 16.36
C GLY A 135 7.58 -11.27 17.64
N ARG A 136 8.71 -11.96 17.88
CA ARG A 136 9.59 -11.66 19.01
C ARG A 136 10.14 -10.23 18.96
N LEU A 137 10.60 -9.77 17.79
CA LEU A 137 11.10 -8.40 17.65
C LEU A 137 10.01 -7.35 17.87
N ILE A 138 8.79 -7.61 17.40
CA ILE A 138 7.63 -6.74 17.65
C ILE A 138 7.38 -6.67 19.15
N SER A 139 7.25 -7.81 19.84
CA SER A 139 7.07 -7.85 21.30
C SER A 139 8.16 -7.11 22.07
N GLU A 140 9.43 -7.29 21.69
CA GLU A 140 10.58 -6.63 22.33
C GLU A 140 10.51 -5.10 22.19
N VAL A 141 10.05 -4.59 21.05
CA VAL A 141 9.98 -3.15 20.77
C VAL A 141 8.70 -2.50 21.30
N THR A 142 7.58 -3.22 21.31
CA THR A 142 6.28 -2.68 21.69
C THR A 142 5.93 -2.93 23.16
N GLY A 143 6.57 -3.91 23.81
CA GLY A 143 6.17 -4.39 25.13
C GLY A 143 4.96 -5.35 25.12
N ALA A 144 4.41 -5.67 23.93
CA ALA A 144 3.28 -6.58 23.81
C ALA A 144 3.67 -8.03 24.09
N GLU A 145 2.71 -8.84 24.56
CA GLU A 145 2.93 -10.27 24.84
C GLU A 145 3.40 -11.05 23.60
N THR A 146 2.83 -10.72 22.44
CA THR A 146 3.17 -11.33 21.15
C THR A 146 3.01 -10.30 20.02
N GLY A 147 3.52 -10.62 18.84
CA GLY A 147 3.43 -9.77 17.66
C GLY A 147 3.24 -10.58 16.39
N LEU A 148 2.58 -9.96 15.41
CA LEU A 148 2.35 -10.54 14.09
C LEU A 148 2.57 -9.48 13.02
N ALA A 149 3.31 -9.81 11.96
CA ALA A 149 3.43 -8.97 10.78
C ALA A 149 2.61 -9.54 9.63
N VAL A 150 1.71 -8.72 9.08
CA VAL A 150 0.96 -9.02 7.87
C VAL A 150 1.34 -8.05 6.76
N ASN A 151 0.75 -8.20 5.58
CA ASN A 151 1.11 -7.44 4.38
C ASN A 151 1.11 -5.91 4.61
N ASN A 152 0.08 -5.38 5.27
CA ASN A 152 -0.03 -3.96 5.63
C ASN A 152 -1.08 -3.77 6.74
N ASN A 153 -1.24 -2.53 7.21
CA ASN A 153 -2.21 -2.20 8.27
C ASN A 153 -3.67 -2.54 7.89
N ALA A 154 -4.04 -2.39 6.61
CA ALA A 154 -5.37 -2.77 6.12
C ALA A 154 -5.67 -4.26 6.35
N SER A 155 -4.68 -5.12 6.05
CA SER A 155 -4.75 -6.56 6.34
C SER A 155 -4.76 -6.84 7.85
N ALA A 156 -4.08 -6.02 8.66
CA ALA A 156 -4.05 -6.18 10.11
C ALA A 156 -5.43 -5.93 10.72
N ILE A 157 -6.09 -4.84 10.33
CA ILE A 157 -7.47 -4.52 10.76
C ILE A 157 -8.42 -5.62 10.31
N MET A 158 -8.36 -6.03 9.04
CA MET A 158 -9.22 -7.11 8.54
C MET A 158 -9.04 -8.40 9.36
N LEU A 159 -7.79 -8.80 9.62
CA LEU A 159 -7.48 -10.02 10.38
C LEU A 159 -7.90 -9.90 11.85
N GLY A 160 -7.61 -8.77 12.50
CA GLY A 160 -7.99 -8.51 13.89
C GLY A 160 -9.51 -8.53 14.08
N LEU A 161 -10.25 -7.87 13.18
CA LEU A 161 -11.71 -7.90 13.18
C LEU A 161 -12.25 -9.31 12.96
N SER A 162 -11.75 -10.05 11.96
CA SER A 162 -12.16 -11.44 11.75
C SER A 162 -11.83 -12.36 12.92
N ALA A 163 -10.77 -12.07 13.68
CA ALA A 163 -10.41 -12.83 14.87
C ALA A 163 -11.38 -12.60 16.05
N VAL A 164 -11.91 -11.37 16.20
CA VAL A 164 -12.88 -11.05 17.26
C VAL A 164 -14.34 -11.29 16.85
N THR A 165 -14.63 -11.49 15.55
CA THR A 165 -15.97 -11.85 15.04
C THR A 165 -16.03 -13.29 14.52
N PRO A 166 -15.97 -14.31 15.39
CA PRO A 166 -15.97 -15.71 14.94
C PRO A 166 -17.33 -16.12 14.34
N PRO A 167 -17.36 -17.12 13.43
CA PRO A 167 -18.61 -17.64 12.89
C PRO A 167 -19.56 -18.12 13.99
N GLY A 168 -20.79 -17.60 14.00
CA GLY A 168 -21.81 -17.94 15.00
C GLY A 168 -21.66 -17.23 16.36
N GLY A 169 -20.72 -16.30 16.49
CA GLY A 169 -20.56 -15.44 17.65
C GLY A 169 -21.05 -14.01 17.43
N PRO A 170 -20.75 -13.10 18.38
CA PRO A 170 -20.93 -11.66 18.24
C PRO A 170 -20.28 -11.13 16.97
N THR A 171 -20.92 -10.17 16.32
CA THR A 171 -20.42 -9.58 15.06
C THR A 171 -20.30 -8.07 15.10
N GLU A 172 -20.89 -7.40 16.10
CA GLU A 172 -20.95 -5.95 16.13
C GLU A 172 -19.64 -5.33 16.62
N VAL A 173 -19.08 -4.43 15.82
CA VAL A 173 -17.88 -3.67 16.17
C VAL A 173 -18.27 -2.20 16.27
N ILE A 174 -18.11 -1.65 17.48
CA ILE A 174 -18.51 -0.28 17.79
C ILE A 174 -17.37 0.67 17.45
N VAL A 175 -17.64 1.68 16.63
CA VAL A 175 -16.67 2.73 16.24
C VAL A 175 -17.29 4.11 16.33
N SER A 176 -16.49 5.14 16.58
CA SER A 176 -16.92 6.52 16.46
C SER A 176 -17.25 6.87 15.00
N ARG A 177 -18.36 7.58 14.76
CA ARG A 177 -18.69 8.11 13.42
C ARG A 177 -17.61 9.06 12.88
N GLY A 178 -16.90 9.77 13.76
CA GLY A 178 -15.76 10.63 13.39
C GLY A 178 -14.53 9.85 12.88
N GLU A 179 -14.51 8.54 13.10
CA GLU A 179 -13.39 7.64 12.81
C GLU A 179 -13.64 6.74 11.59
N GLY A 180 -14.77 6.93 10.90
CA GLY A 180 -15.08 6.28 9.61
C GLY A 180 -14.26 6.85 8.46
N VAL A 181 -12.94 6.69 8.52
CA VAL A 181 -11.98 7.38 7.66
C VAL A 181 -11.73 6.67 6.33
N GLU A 182 -11.37 7.45 5.32
CA GLU A 182 -10.75 6.96 4.07
C GLU A 182 -9.28 7.36 4.06
N ILE A 183 -8.39 6.37 3.90
CA ILE A 183 -6.94 6.57 3.90
C ILE A 183 -6.37 6.23 2.52
N GLY A 184 -5.58 7.12 1.95
CA GLY A 184 -4.95 6.92 0.65
C GLY A 184 -5.95 6.90 -0.52
N GLY A 185 -5.81 5.93 -1.43
CA GLY A 185 -6.55 5.86 -2.70
C GLY A 185 -7.76 4.91 -2.70
N GLY A 186 -8.47 4.75 -1.58
CA GLY A 186 -9.69 3.94 -1.51
C GLY A 186 -9.79 2.94 -0.36
N PHE A 187 -8.88 2.98 0.62
CA PHE A 187 -9.04 2.19 1.84
C PHE A 187 -10.06 2.87 2.76
N ARG A 188 -11.23 2.23 2.94
CA ARG A 188 -12.32 2.72 3.78
C ARG A 188 -12.56 1.73 4.90
N ILE A 189 -12.46 2.19 6.15
CA ILE A 189 -12.76 1.37 7.33
C ILE A 189 -14.12 0.65 7.19
N PRO A 190 -15.22 1.32 6.76
CA PRO A 190 -16.51 0.64 6.57
C PRO A 190 -16.49 -0.51 5.54
N ASP A 191 -15.66 -0.44 4.51
CA ASP A 191 -15.60 -1.47 3.47
C ASP A 191 -14.81 -2.69 3.96
N VAL A 192 -13.78 -2.46 4.78
CA VAL A 192 -12.95 -3.51 5.41
C VAL A 192 -13.77 -4.30 6.42
N LEU A 193 -14.53 -3.61 7.26
CA LEU A 193 -15.43 -4.23 8.24
C LEU A 193 -16.46 -5.13 7.55
N ARG A 194 -17.05 -4.67 6.44
CA ARG A 194 -17.98 -5.51 5.66
C ARG A 194 -17.31 -6.76 5.09
N GLN A 195 -16.03 -6.69 4.73
CA GLN A 195 -15.28 -7.85 4.24
C GLN A 195 -14.79 -8.78 5.36
N SER A 196 -14.56 -8.27 6.57
CA SER A 196 -14.11 -9.08 7.72
C SER A 196 -15.22 -9.93 8.33
N GLY A 197 -16.48 -9.70 7.93
CA GLY A 197 -17.67 -10.33 8.52
C GLY A 197 -18.23 -9.58 9.74
N ALA A 198 -17.65 -8.41 10.06
CA ALA A 198 -18.12 -7.57 11.14
C ALA A 198 -19.31 -6.71 10.73
N THR A 199 -20.21 -6.50 11.67
CA THR A 199 -21.30 -5.53 11.57
C THR A 199 -20.85 -4.22 12.21
N LEU A 200 -20.74 -3.15 11.41
CA LEU A 200 -20.32 -1.86 11.95
C LEU A 200 -21.45 -1.18 12.72
N VAL A 201 -21.16 -0.78 13.97
CA VAL A 201 -22.05 0.02 14.81
C VAL A 201 -21.42 1.37 15.06
N GLU A 202 -21.90 2.40 14.37
CA GLU A 202 -21.38 3.76 14.52
C GLU A 202 -22.05 4.49 15.69
N VAL A 203 -21.24 5.09 16.57
CA VAL A 203 -21.69 5.90 17.71
C VAL A 203 -21.21 7.34 17.63
N GLY A 204 -21.83 8.21 18.43
CA GLY A 204 -21.52 9.64 18.46
C GLY A 204 -21.84 10.38 17.16
N THR A 205 -21.20 11.53 16.99
CA THR A 205 -21.29 12.37 15.78
C THR A 205 -19.90 12.57 15.18
N THR A 206 -19.83 13.15 13.98
CA THR A 206 -18.57 13.40 13.26
C THR A 206 -17.54 14.17 14.10
N ASN A 207 -17.99 15.11 14.91
CA ASN A 207 -17.11 15.97 15.70
C ASN A 207 -17.06 15.62 17.18
N ARG A 208 -18.06 14.91 17.73
CA ARG A 208 -18.17 14.65 19.15
C ARG A 208 -18.62 13.21 19.40
N THR A 209 -17.76 12.44 20.03
CA THR A 209 -18.08 11.10 20.51
C THR A 209 -17.60 10.98 21.94
N TYR A 210 -18.50 10.58 22.82
CA TYR A 210 -18.25 10.38 24.24
C TYR A 210 -18.24 8.89 24.57
N VAL A 211 -17.57 8.50 25.65
CA VAL A 211 -17.55 7.11 26.15
C VAL A 211 -18.96 6.56 26.39
N ARG A 212 -19.91 7.41 26.83
CA ARG A 212 -21.32 7.02 27.01
C ARG A 212 -22.00 6.58 25.71
N ASP A 213 -21.54 7.07 24.56
CA ASP A 213 -22.09 6.72 23.26
C ASP A 213 -21.70 5.28 22.92
N TYR A 214 -20.45 4.89 23.21
CA TYR A 214 -20.00 3.50 23.18
C TYR A 214 -20.75 2.63 24.18
N ALA A 215 -20.83 3.06 25.45
CA ALA A 215 -21.45 2.28 26.52
C ALA A 215 -22.94 1.97 26.26
N SER A 216 -23.64 2.87 25.56
CA SER A 216 -25.06 2.71 25.22
C SER A 216 -25.29 1.76 24.03
N ALA A 217 -24.26 1.52 23.22
CA ALA A 217 -24.33 0.63 22.05
C ALA A 217 -23.94 -0.82 22.37
N ILE A 218 -23.24 -1.06 23.49
CA ILE A 218 -22.82 -2.40 23.91
C ILE A 218 -24.05 -3.27 24.23
N ASN A 219 -24.10 -4.43 23.59
CA ASN A 219 -25.14 -5.46 23.73
C ASN A 219 -24.56 -6.87 23.57
N GLU A 220 -25.41 -7.90 23.61
CA GLU A 220 -25.01 -9.32 23.52
C GLU A 220 -24.33 -9.71 22.19
N ASN A 221 -24.53 -8.93 21.12
CA ASN A 221 -23.93 -9.14 19.80
C ASN A 221 -22.65 -8.30 19.59
N THR A 222 -22.22 -7.53 20.60
CA THR A 222 -20.97 -6.74 20.55
C THR A 222 -19.74 -7.64 20.64
N ALA A 223 -18.93 -7.63 19.59
CA ALA A 223 -17.68 -8.34 19.48
C ALA A 223 -16.48 -7.53 19.97
N ALA A 224 -16.43 -6.23 19.66
CA ALA A 224 -15.31 -5.37 20.00
C ALA A 224 -15.66 -3.88 19.96
N ILE A 225 -14.83 -3.07 20.62
CA ILE A 225 -14.72 -1.63 20.41
C ILE A 225 -13.52 -1.39 19.51
N LEU A 226 -13.70 -0.63 18.43
CA LEU A 226 -12.62 -0.18 17.56
C LEU A 226 -12.37 1.31 17.77
N LYS A 227 -11.14 1.66 18.11
CA LYS A 227 -10.61 3.02 18.07
C LYS A 227 -9.72 3.16 16.85
N VAL A 228 -9.94 4.20 16.04
CA VAL A 228 -9.07 4.52 14.90
C VAL A 228 -8.42 5.89 15.10
N HIS A 229 -7.12 5.97 14.85
CA HIS A 229 -6.37 7.22 14.90
C HIS A 229 -6.46 7.96 13.55
N PRO A 230 -6.87 9.23 13.51
CA PRO A 230 -6.95 10.00 12.28
C PRO A 230 -5.56 10.43 11.79
N SER A 231 -4.93 9.61 10.94
CA SER A 231 -3.54 9.80 10.49
C SER A 231 -3.34 10.86 9.39
N ASN A 232 -4.38 11.22 8.63
CA ASN A 232 -4.28 12.09 7.45
C ASN A 232 -5.14 13.35 7.48
N PHE A 233 -5.92 13.58 8.55
CA PHE A 233 -6.68 14.81 8.75
C PHE A 233 -6.87 15.09 10.24
N ARG A 234 -7.30 16.30 10.57
CA ARG A 234 -7.71 16.69 11.93
C ARG A 234 -8.97 17.53 11.87
N VAL A 235 -9.87 17.31 12.82
CA VAL A 235 -11.07 18.15 12.99
C VAL A 235 -10.75 19.21 14.06
N ILE A 236 -10.92 20.49 13.73
CA ILE A 236 -10.60 21.62 14.62
C ILE A 236 -11.90 22.32 15.03
N GLY A 237 -11.98 22.75 16.30
CA GLY A 237 -13.10 23.53 16.83
C GLY A 237 -13.83 22.79 17.94
N PHE A 238 -15.15 22.65 17.79
CA PHE A 238 -16.02 22.02 18.80
C PHE A 238 -15.98 20.49 18.72
N THR A 239 -14.83 19.92 19.08
CA THR A 239 -14.62 18.47 19.03
C THR A 239 -14.59 17.83 20.42
N HIS A 240 -14.89 16.53 20.47
CA HIS A 240 -14.66 15.68 21.63
C HIS A 240 -14.44 14.24 21.15
N GLU A 241 -13.45 13.59 21.71
CA GLU A 241 -13.05 12.23 21.40
C GLU A 241 -13.00 11.44 22.71
N ALA A 242 -13.48 10.20 22.70
CA ALA A 242 -13.36 9.32 23.85
C ALA A 242 -11.88 8.94 23.99
N GLU A 243 -11.32 9.15 25.18
CA GLU A 243 -9.91 8.84 25.43
C GLU A 243 -9.71 7.32 25.46
N LEU A 244 -8.52 6.86 25.05
CA LEU A 244 -8.22 5.43 24.96
C LEU A 244 -8.41 4.72 26.30
N ASP A 245 -7.91 5.31 27.39
CA ASP A 245 -8.00 4.75 28.74
C ASP A 245 -9.45 4.58 29.20
N GLU A 246 -10.35 5.49 28.78
CA GLU A 246 -11.77 5.40 29.11
C GLU A 246 -12.44 4.25 28.34
N LEU A 247 -12.06 4.03 27.08
CA LEU A 247 -12.55 2.91 26.27
C LEU A 247 -12.04 1.57 26.79
N VAL A 248 -10.77 1.48 27.18
CA VAL A 248 -10.21 0.25 27.78
C VAL A 248 -10.89 -0.04 29.11
N THR A 249 -11.12 0.97 29.95
CA THR A 249 -11.86 0.82 31.20
C THR A 249 -13.27 0.29 30.94
N LEU A 250 -14.00 0.88 29.98
CA LEU A 250 -15.32 0.42 29.57
C LEU A 250 -15.31 -1.02 29.03
N GLY A 251 -14.34 -1.33 28.16
CA GLY A 251 -14.17 -2.65 27.58
C GLY A 251 -13.99 -3.73 28.65
N ARG A 252 -13.10 -3.46 29.62
CA ARG A 252 -12.88 -4.34 30.77
C ARG A 252 -14.14 -4.50 31.64
N GLU A 253 -14.86 -3.41 31.93
CA GLU A 253 -16.10 -3.47 32.73
C GLU A 253 -17.21 -4.27 32.05
N ARG A 254 -17.24 -4.29 30.72
CA ARG A 254 -18.27 -4.94 29.91
C ARG A 254 -17.84 -6.29 29.32
N GLY A 255 -16.58 -6.68 29.48
CA GLY A 255 -16.02 -7.88 28.88
C GLY A 255 -15.94 -7.82 27.35
N VAL A 256 -15.70 -6.64 26.79
CA VAL A 256 -15.59 -6.38 25.35
C VAL A 256 -14.16 -5.92 25.04
N PRO A 257 -13.42 -6.59 24.13
CA PRO A 257 -12.06 -6.18 23.79
C PRO A 257 -12.04 -4.84 23.04
N VAL A 258 -10.97 -4.08 23.23
CA VAL A 258 -10.66 -2.84 22.53
C VAL A 258 -9.54 -3.10 21.52
N LEU A 259 -9.79 -2.70 20.28
CA LEU A 259 -8.80 -2.69 19.19
C LEU A 259 -8.42 -1.23 18.91
N ASN A 260 -7.13 -0.95 18.76
CA ASN A 260 -6.65 0.40 18.46
C ASN A 260 -5.83 0.44 17.16
N ASP A 261 -6.45 0.94 16.09
CA ASP A 261 -5.76 1.23 14.83
C ASP A 261 -5.03 2.57 14.93
N LEU A 262 -3.73 2.53 15.27
CA LEU A 262 -2.89 3.72 15.30
C LEU A 262 -2.54 4.25 13.90
N GLY A 263 -2.49 3.41 12.87
CA GLY A 263 -2.16 3.77 11.48
C GLY A 263 -0.73 4.27 11.22
N SER A 264 -0.20 5.17 12.06
CA SER A 264 1.15 5.74 11.95
C SER A 264 2.24 4.75 12.38
N GLY A 265 1.91 3.80 13.26
CA GLY A 265 2.85 2.81 13.77
C GLY A 265 4.02 3.43 14.52
N CYS A 266 3.79 4.56 15.18
CA CYS A 266 4.83 5.33 15.84
C CYS A 266 5.41 4.55 17.04
N LEU A 267 6.73 4.38 17.07
CA LEU A 267 7.44 3.65 18.13
C LEU A 267 8.28 4.55 19.03
N LEU A 268 8.43 5.82 18.64
CA LEU A 268 9.29 6.78 19.31
C LEU A 268 8.46 7.98 19.75
N ASP A 269 8.79 8.53 20.91
CA ASP A 269 8.25 9.83 21.31
C ASP A 269 8.72 10.89 20.31
N THR A 270 7.80 11.43 19.52
CA THR A 270 8.10 12.43 18.49
C THR A 270 8.47 13.79 19.08
N ALA A 271 8.03 14.09 20.30
CA ALA A 271 8.29 15.38 20.95
C ALA A 271 9.78 15.56 21.28
N GLN A 272 10.51 14.48 21.53
CA GLN A 272 11.96 14.51 21.74
C GLN A 272 12.74 15.05 20.52
N TYR A 273 12.12 15.00 19.33
CA TYR A 273 12.67 15.49 18.06
C TYR A 273 12.09 16.86 17.65
N GLY A 274 11.36 17.53 18.54
CA GLY A 274 10.72 18.82 18.25
C GLY A 274 9.49 18.74 17.33
N LEU A 275 8.91 17.54 17.18
CA LEU A 275 7.67 17.32 16.43
C LEU A 275 6.47 17.35 17.37
N ALA A 276 5.26 17.45 16.79
CA ALA A 276 4.04 17.32 17.56
C ALA A 276 3.93 15.89 18.17
N PRO A 277 3.36 15.74 19.37
CA PRO A 277 3.11 14.43 19.96
C PRO A 277 2.28 13.55 19.04
N GLU A 278 2.71 12.30 18.91
CA GLU A 278 2.04 11.24 18.17
C GLU A 278 1.87 10.04 19.10
N PRO A 279 0.69 9.40 19.17
CA PRO A 279 0.48 8.24 20.02
C PRO A 279 1.40 7.09 19.61
N THR A 280 2.05 6.46 20.59
CA THR A 280 2.95 5.34 20.33
C THR A 280 2.26 3.99 20.52
N VAL A 281 2.78 2.97 19.84
CA VAL A 281 2.30 1.59 20.02
C VAL A 281 2.46 1.15 21.48
N GLN A 282 3.56 1.52 22.13
CA GLN A 282 3.82 1.19 23.53
C GLN A 282 2.76 1.80 24.46
N GLN A 283 2.37 3.06 24.24
CA GLN A 283 1.31 3.71 25.03
C GLN A 283 -0.02 2.97 24.88
N SER A 284 -0.35 2.49 23.68
CA SER A 284 -1.56 1.69 23.46
C SER A 284 -1.52 0.36 24.19
N VAL A 285 -0.38 -0.33 24.17
CA VAL A 285 -0.17 -1.60 24.89
C VAL A 285 -0.26 -1.37 26.41
N ASP A 286 0.42 -0.36 26.92
CA ASP A 286 0.43 -0.01 28.35
C ASP A 286 -0.95 0.40 28.87
N ALA A 287 -1.78 1.02 28.02
CA ALA A 287 -3.16 1.36 28.34
C ALA A 287 -4.06 0.12 28.51
N GLY A 288 -3.62 -1.06 28.05
CA GLY A 288 -4.35 -2.32 28.17
C GLY A 288 -5.23 -2.66 26.98
N VAL A 289 -4.94 -2.12 25.80
CA VAL A 289 -5.60 -2.50 24.54
C VAL A 289 -5.25 -3.95 24.19
N GLU A 290 -6.24 -4.73 23.74
CA GLU A 290 -6.03 -6.13 23.37
C GLU A 290 -5.30 -6.31 22.03
N LEU A 291 -5.52 -5.41 21.06
CA LEU A 291 -5.03 -5.51 19.68
C LEU A 291 -4.72 -4.15 19.03
#